data_AF-A0A9W7B9Y1-F1
#
_entry.id   AF-A0A9W7B9Y1-F1
#
_cell.length_a   1.000
_cell.length_b   1.000
_cell.length_c   1.000
_cell.angle_alpha   90.00
_cell.angle_beta   90.00
_cell.angle_gamma   90.00
#
_symmetry.space_group_name_H-M   'P 1'
#
loop_
_entity.id
_entity.type
_entity.pdbx_description
1 polymer ?
#
loop_
_entity_poly.entity_id
_entity_poly.type
_entity_poly.pdbx_seq_one_letter_code
_entity_poly.pdbx_strand_id
1 'polypeptide(L)'
;MTSIGQSSSDPYVKAKMVNTATHSTSEEQRSPTIHKNTDPIWLPAVRFTFLVPADSVEAQRLVLDIWDQDSMSKDDYLGTTKLDLKGLNLSGGGDAVHNHTLDLLDVKTGDKVPNSKVFIAIQVKTAAEMASEQHELVYEYERWTPTGGWGKKYPGNLLPTDPGCWSDEKGGKWSMDMSEVALPIPEGMHSVDVTLGDGGRLDVWV
;
A
#
# COMPACT_ATOMS: atom_id res chain seq x y z
N MET A 1 -15.28 -15.76 -35.47
CA MET A 1 -13.98 -15.35 -34.93
C MET A 1 -14.19 -15.08 -33.45
N THR A 2 -13.81 -16.03 -32.60
CA THR A 2 -13.97 -15.91 -31.15
C THR A 2 -12.79 -15.10 -30.64
N SER A 3 -13.04 -13.89 -30.15
CA SER A 3 -12.00 -13.11 -29.47
C SER A 3 -11.67 -13.85 -28.17
N ILE A 4 -10.49 -14.48 -28.10
CA ILE A 4 -9.97 -15.07 -26.88
C ILE A 4 -9.71 -13.90 -25.93
N GLY A 5 -10.47 -13.85 -24.84
CA GLY A 5 -10.41 -12.78 -23.85
C GLY A 5 -8.97 -12.56 -23.39
N GLN A 6 -8.56 -11.31 -23.35
CA GLN A 6 -7.33 -10.91 -22.67
C GLN A 6 -7.39 -11.49 -21.25
N SER A 7 -6.53 -12.47 -20.96
CA SER A 7 -6.24 -12.87 -19.59
C SER A 7 -5.77 -11.60 -18.88
N SER A 8 -6.52 -11.24 -17.85
CA SER A 8 -6.45 -9.97 -17.19
C SER A 8 -6.19 -10.32 -15.75
N SER A 9 -4.94 -10.18 -15.30
CA SER A 9 -4.59 -10.51 -13.93
C SER A 9 -5.21 -9.53 -12.94
N ASP A 10 -5.71 -10.09 -11.86
CA ASP A 10 -6.28 -9.44 -10.69
C ASP A 10 -5.38 -9.72 -9.48
N PRO A 11 -4.17 -9.13 -9.41
CA PRO A 11 -3.19 -9.48 -8.38
C PRO A 11 -3.59 -9.04 -6.97
N TYR A 12 -3.22 -9.86 -5.99
CA TYR A 12 -3.20 -9.53 -4.57
C TYR A 12 -1.99 -10.15 -3.86
N VAL A 13 -1.62 -9.60 -2.72
CA VAL A 13 -0.45 -10.01 -1.92
C VAL A 13 -0.91 -10.59 -0.59
N LYS A 14 -0.27 -11.69 -0.19
CA LYS A 14 -0.35 -12.28 1.14
C LYS A 14 0.99 -12.12 1.84
N ALA A 15 0.99 -11.49 3.01
CA ALA A 15 2.18 -11.21 3.80
C ALA A 15 2.16 -11.99 5.10
N LYS A 16 3.31 -12.55 5.47
CA LYS A 16 3.53 -13.20 6.76
C LYS A 16 4.96 -13.04 7.23
N MET A 17 5.14 -13.14 8.54
CA MET A 17 6.46 -13.11 9.18
C MET A 17 6.84 -14.51 9.65
N VAL A 18 8.05 -14.95 9.32
CA VAL A 18 8.56 -16.26 9.70
C VAL A 18 9.79 -16.07 10.56
N ASN A 19 9.78 -16.66 11.76
CA ASN A 19 10.96 -16.74 12.60
C ASN A 19 11.84 -17.90 12.10
N THR A 20 13.03 -17.58 11.62
CA THR A 20 13.96 -18.57 11.05
C THR A 20 14.60 -19.48 12.11
N ALA A 21 14.61 -19.08 13.38
CA ALA A 21 15.20 -19.86 14.48
C ALA A 21 14.20 -20.87 15.06
N THR A 22 12.94 -20.48 15.24
CA THR A 22 11.89 -21.33 15.83
C THR A 22 10.98 -21.98 14.80
N HIS A 23 11.07 -21.57 13.52
CA HIS A 23 10.14 -21.92 12.45
C HIS A 23 8.67 -21.53 12.73
N SER A 24 8.41 -20.67 13.72
CA SER A 24 7.07 -20.12 13.95
C SER A 24 6.71 -19.11 12.87
N THR A 25 5.44 -19.10 12.46
CA THR A 25 4.92 -18.17 11.45
C THR A 25 3.81 -17.32 12.07
N SER A 26 3.78 -16.03 11.74
CA SER A 26 2.70 -15.12 12.14
C SER A 26 1.40 -15.45 11.42
N GLU A 27 0.30 -14.82 11.85
CA GLU A 27 -0.92 -14.78 11.04
C GLU A 27 -0.65 -14.13 9.68
N GLU A 28 -1.30 -14.65 8.64
CA GLU A 28 -1.21 -14.15 7.28
C GLU A 28 -2.16 -12.96 7.10
N GLN A 29 -1.65 -11.89 6.50
CA GLN A 29 -2.43 -10.71 6.13
C GLN A 29 -2.54 -10.61 4.60
N ARG A 30 -3.65 -10.07 4.09
CA ARG A 30 -3.94 -10.00 2.65
C ARG A 30 -4.23 -8.57 2.21
N SER A 31 -3.68 -8.16 1.08
CA SER A 31 -4.03 -6.88 0.43
C SER A 31 -5.41 -6.92 -0.23
N PRO A 32 -5.99 -5.76 -0.57
CA PRO A 32 -7.03 -5.68 -1.58
C PRO A 32 -6.52 -6.24 -2.92
N THR A 33 -7.46 -6.69 -3.75
CA THR A 33 -7.18 -7.11 -5.12
C THR A 33 -7.27 -5.91 -6.05
N ILE A 34 -6.28 -5.75 -6.95
CA ILE A 34 -6.36 -4.76 -8.02
C ILE A 34 -6.76 -5.49 -9.28
N HIS A 35 -7.94 -5.18 -9.82
CA HIS A 35 -8.45 -5.87 -10.99
C HIS A 35 -7.78 -5.37 -12.28
N LYS A 36 -7.51 -6.30 -13.18
CA LYS A 36 -7.06 -6.08 -14.55
C LYS A 36 -5.77 -5.29 -14.66
N ASN A 37 -4.81 -5.62 -13.81
CA ASN A 37 -3.54 -4.92 -13.73
C ASN A 37 -2.37 -5.89 -13.55
N THR A 38 -1.37 -5.77 -14.43
CA THR A 38 -0.11 -6.52 -14.35
C THR A 38 1.02 -5.75 -13.66
N ASP A 39 0.77 -4.48 -13.32
CA ASP A 39 1.65 -3.59 -12.54
C ASP A 39 0.82 -2.93 -11.41
N PRO A 40 0.40 -3.71 -10.41
CA PRO A 40 -0.48 -3.23 -9.35
C PRO A 40 0.24 -2.24 -8.44
N ILE A 41 -0.33 -1.03 -8.35
CA ILE A 41 0.05 -0.03 -7.35
C ILE A 41 -1.13 0.14 -6.39
N TRP A 42 -0.97 -0.29 -5.14
CA TRP A 42 -1.98 -0.05 -4.12
C TRP A 42 -1.92 1.38 -3.63
N LEU A 43 -2.99 2.12 -3.89
CA LEU A 43 -3.20 3.49 -3.41
C LEU A 43 -4.52 3.55 -2.63
N PRO A 44 -4.51 3.92 -1.34
CA PRO A 44 -3.33 4.17 -0.50
C PRO A 44 -2.45 2.90 -0.34
N ALA A 45 -1.18 3.10 0.03
CA ALA A 45 -0.25 1.99 0.21
C ALA A 45 -0.78 0.97 1.24
N VAL A 46 -0.74 -0.31 0.89
CA VAL A 46 -1.13 -1.38 1.81
C VAL A 46 -0.08 -1.50 2.90
N ARG A 47 -0.53 -1.56 4.15
CA ARG A 47 0.34 -1.75 5.31
C ARG A 47 0.04 -3.08 5.97
N PHE A 48 1.11 -3.81 6.21
CA PHE A 48 1.07 -5.05 6.96
C PHE A 48 1.81 -4.84 8.28
N THR A 49 1.13 -5.15 9.39
CA THR A 49 1.66 -4.90 10.74
C THR A 49 1.83 -6.22 11.46
N PHE A 50 3.05 -6.53 11.88
CA PHE A 50 3.39 -7.76 12.60
C PHE A 50 3.99 -7.43 13.96
N LEU A 51 3.50 -8.09 15.00
CA LEU A 51 4.09 -8.00 16.33
C LEU A 51 5.25 -9.00 16.42
N VAL A 52 6.45 -8.47 16.63
CA VAL A 52 7.69 -9.25 16.71
C VAL A 52 8.38 -8.96 18.04
N PRO A 53 8.81 -9.99 18.81
CA PRO A 53 9.63 -9.78 20.00
C PRO A 53 10.95 -9.09 19.65
N ALA A 54 11.31 -8.04 20.39
CA ALA A 54 12.46 -7.18 20.10
C ALA A 54 13.80 -7.93 20.04
N ASP A 55 13.95 -8.97 20.86
CA ASP A 55 15.11 -9.86 20.92
C ASP A 55 15.22 -10.82 19.73
N SER A 56 14.15 -10.95 18.94
CA SER A 56 14.06 -11.89 17.83
C SER A 56 13.90 -11.23 16.46
N VAL A 57 14.02 -9.90 16.37
CA VAL A 57 13.87 -9.14 15.11
C VAL A 57 14.84 -9.63 14.04
N GLU A 58 16.10 -9.86 14.41
CA GLU A 58 17.12 -10.37 13.47
C GLU A 58 16.86 -11.80 12.99
N ALA A 59 16.02 -12.56 13.71
CA ALA A 59 15.61 -13.91 13.31
C ALA A 59 14.34 -13.91 12.47
N GLN A 60 13.78 -12.74 12.11
CA GLN A 60 12.58 -12.67 11.29
C GLN A 60 12.90 -12.57 9.79
N ARG A 61 12.02 -13.19 9.01
CA ARG A 61 11.96 -13.12 7.55
C ARG A 61 10.56 -12.75 7.11
N LEU A 62 10.44 -11.65 6.38
CA LEU A 62 9.22 -11.29 5.67
C LEU A 62 9.05 -12.21 4.46
N VAL A 63 7.86 -12.78 4.31
CA VAL A 63 7.48 -13.56 3.13
C VAL A 63 6.24 -12.92 2.52
N LEU A 64 6.32 -12.62 1.23
CA LEU A 64 5.25 -12.07 0.42
C LEU A 64 4.92 -13.06 -0.68
N ASP A 65 3.69 -13.56 -0.69
CA ASP A 65 3.16 -14.46 -1.71
C ASP A 65 2.21 -13.66 -2.61
N ILE A 66 2.47 -13.68 -3.92
CA ILE A 66 1.71 -12.92 -4.92
C ILE A 66 0.79 -13.89 -5.64
N TRP A 67 -0.49 -13.53 -5.71
CA TRP A 67 -1.57 -14.34 -6.25
C TRP A 67 -2.37 -13.55 -7.28
N ASP A 68 -2.95 -14.24 -8.24
CA ASP A 68 -3.93 -13.74 -9.20
C ASP A 68 -5.32 -14.25 -8.80
N GLN A 69 -6.27 -13.34 -8.54
CA GLN A 69 -7.62 -13.71 -8.15
C GLN A 69 -8.48 -14.02 -9.37
N ASP A 70 -8.97 -15.25 -9.46
CA ASP A 70 -9.89 -15.62 -10.52
C ASP A 70 -11.34 -15.63 -10.03
N SER A 71 -12.24 -15.03 -10.83
CA SER A 71 -13.66 -15.00 -10.48
C SER A 71 -14.38 -16.35 -10.65
N MET A 72 -13.85 -17.24 -11.50
CA MET A 72 -14.51 -18.48 -11.93
C MET A 72 -13.61 -19.73 -11.82
N SER A 73 -12.37 -19.57 -11.37
CA SER A 73 -11.37 -20.61 -11.17
C SER A 73 -10.70 -20.45 -9.80
N LYS A 74 -9.84 -21.40 -9.45
CA LYS A 74 -8.98 -21.27 -8.27
C LYS A 74 -7.92 -20.22 -8.58
N ASP A 75 -7.66 -19.33 -7.62
CA ASP A 75 -6.59 -18.34 -7.70
C ASP A 75 -5.25 -18.94 -8.14
N ASP A 76 -4.60 -18.25 -9.07
CA ASP A 76 -3.32 -18.64 -9.64
C ASP A 76 -2.18 -18.07 -8.80
N TYR A 77 -1.21 -18.93 -8.47
CA TYR A 77 -0.04 -18.52 -7.72
C TYR A 77 1.03 -17.93 -8.65
N LEU A 78 1.34 -16.65 -8.49
CA LEU A 78 2.27 -15.93 -9.38
C LEU A 78 3.72 -16.03 -8.91
N GLY A 79 3.97 -16.06 -7.60
CA GLY A 79 5.32 -16.19 -7.07
C GLY A 79 5.45 -15.81 -5.59
N THR A 80 6.66 -15.95 -5.07
CA THR A 80 7.03 -15.57 -3.71
C THR A 80 8.20 -14.60 -3.73
N THR A 81 8.28 -13.72 -2.74
CA THR A 81 9.51 -13.01 -2.43
C THR A 81 9.75 -12.97 -0.93
N LYS A 82 11.02 -12.90 -0.54
CA LYS A 82 11.46 -13.05 0.85
C LYS A 82 12.49 -11.99 1.19
N LEU A 83 12.39 -11.41 2.37
CA LEU A 83 13.36 -10.47 2.89
C LEU A 83 13.73 -10.84 4.34
N ASP A 84 15.00 -11.16 4.55
CA ASP A 84 15.57 -11.37 5.86
C ASP A 84 15.79 -10.03 6.57
N LEU A 85 15.27 -9.89 7.80
CA LEU A 85 15.51 -8.68 8.59
C LEU A 85 16.91 -8.66 9.21
N LYS A 86 17.60 -9.81 9.21
CA LYS A 86 18.98 -9.93 9.68
C LYS A 86 19.91 -8.99 8.91
N GLY A 87 20.61 -8.12 9.64
CA GLY A 87 21.61 -7.23 9.06
C GLY A 87 21.03 -6.06 8.28
N LEU A 88 19.69 -5.90 8.23
CA LEU A 88 19.11 -4.61 7.91
C LEU A 88 19.47 -3.67 9.05
N ASN A 89 20.09 -2.52 8.73
CA ASN A 89 20.43 -1.53 9.74
C ASN A 89 19.17 -0.76 10.17
N LEU A 90 18.27 -1.46 10.87
CA LEU A 90 17.00 -0.95 11.39
C LEU A 90 17.20 -0.11 12.66
N SER A 91 18.45 0.19 13.02
CA SER A 91 18.82 0.92 14.24
C SER A 91 18.67 2.45 14.11
N GLY A 92 18.22 2.94 12.96
CA GLY A 92 18.06 4.36 12.64
C GLY A 92 16.84 5.05 13.29
N GLY A 93 16.51 4.76 14.55
CA GLY A 93 15.33 5.32 15.21
C GLY A 93 14.00 4.83 14.59
N GLY A 94 12.90 4.89 15.35
CA GLY A 94 11.59 4.33 14.95
C GLY A 94 11.02 4.86 13.62
N ASP A 95 11.60 5.93 13.06
CA ASP A 95 11.15 6.56 11.82
C ASP A 95 11.93 6.20 10.54
N ALA A 96 12.99 5.38 10.65
CA ALA A 96 13.73 4.96 9.46
C ALA A 96 12.90 4.01 8.57
N VAL A 97 12.50 4.51 7.40
CA VAL A 97 11.88 3.72 6.34
C VAL A 97 12.96 3.16 5.41
N HIS A 98 12.98 1.84 5.25
CA HIS A 98 13.91 1.12 4.40
C HIS A 98 13.20 0.62 3.14
N ASN A 99 13.54 1.19 1.99
CA ASN A 99 13.02 0.78 0.70
C ASN A 99 13.81 -0.39 0.14
N HIS A 100 13.10 -1.39 -0.37
CA HIS A 100 13.67 -2.59 -0.98
C HIS A 100 12.95 -2.93 -2.28
N THR A 101 13.74 -3.31 -3.28
CA THR A 101 13.24 -3.91 -4.52
C THR A 101 13.65 -5.38 -4.52
N LEU A 102 12.67 -6.27 -4.57
CA LEU A 102 12.88 -7.70 -4.50
C LEU A 102 12.47 -8.34 -5.83
N ASP A 103 13.18 -9.41 -6.21
CA ASP A 103 12.78 -10.22 -7.34
C ASP A 103 11.64 -11.15 -6.94
N LEU A 104 10.69 -11.38 -7.85
CA LEU A 104 9.67 -12.40 -7.71
C LEU A 104 10.26 -13.76 -8.08
N LEU A 105 10.05 -14.77 -7.25
CA LEU A 105 10.56 -16.12 -7.45
C LEU A 105 9.40 -17.07 -7.72
N ASP A 106 9.55 -17.94 -8.72
CA ASP A 106 8.60 -19.01 -8.97
C ASP A 106 8.73 -20.08 -7.88
N VAL A 107 7.61 -20.48 -7.26
CA VAL A 107 7.64 -21.40 -6.11
C VAL A 107 8.04 -22.83 -6.47
N LYS A 108 7.85 -23.24 -7.72
CA LYS A 108 8.11 -24.61 -8.17
C LYS A 108 9.57 -24.78 -8.55
N THR A 109 10.14 -23.80 -9.24
CA THR A 109 11.50 -23.83 -9.78
C THR A 109 12.51 -23.12 -8.88
N GLY A 110 12.07 -22.13 -8.12
CA GLY A 110 12.95 -21.23 -7.37
C GLY A 110 13.62 -20.17 -8.23
N ASP A 111 13.37 -20.18 -9.55
CA ASP A 111 13.95 -19.25 -10.49
C ASP A 111 13.25 -17.88 -10.42
N LYS A 112 13.98 -16.84 -10.84
CA LYS A 112 13.41 -15.50 -10.96
C LYS A 112 12.35 -15.49 -12.05
N VAL A 113 11.17 -14.99 -11.72
CA VAL A 113 10.14 -14.70 -12.71
C VAL A 113 10.63 -13.53 -13.57
N PRO A 114 10.74 -13.69 -14.90
CA PRO A 114 11.27 -12.65 -15.77
C PRO A 114 10.46 -11.36 -15.68
N ASN A 115 11.15 -10.22 -15.61
CA ASN A 115 10.55 -8.88 -15.59
C ASN A 115 9.54 -8.63 -14.44
N SER A 116 9.63 -9.39 -13.35
CA SER A 116 8.74 -9.22 -12.19
C SER A 116 9.52 -8.75 -10.98
N LYS A 117 9.11 -7.61 -10.42
CA LYS A 117 9.71 -7.00 -9.23
C LYS A 117 8.63 -6.64 -8.22
N VAL A 118 9.01 -6.66 -6.95
CA VAL A 118 8.16 -6.26 -5.83
C VAL A 118 8.88 -5.13 -5.10
N PHE A 119 8.22 -3.98 -4.99
CA PHE A 119 8.73 -2.82 -4.28
C PHE A 119 8.06 -2.74 -2.92
N ILE A 120 8.87 -2.66 -1.86
CA ILE A 120 8.37 -2.56 -0.49
C ILE A 120 9.16 -1.53 0.31
N ALA A 121 8.49 -0.99 1.32
CA ALA A 121 9.09 -0.17 2.35
C ALA A 121 8.87 -0.87 3.70
N ILE A 122 9.91 -0.98 4.51
CA ILE A 122 9.85 -1.58 5.85
C ILE A 122 10.27 -0.55 6.88
N GLN A 123 9.57 -0.58 8.01
CA GLN A 123 9.87 0.24 9.16
C GLN A 123 9.69 -0.61 10.41
N VAL A 124 10.60 -0.44 11.38
CA VAL A 124 10.48 -1.07 12.70
C VAL A 124 10.12 0.02 13.69
N LYS A 125 8.98 -0.15 14.35
CA LYS A 125 8.50 0.73 15.40
C LYS A 125 8.36 -0.03 16.70
N THR A 126 8.56 0.66 17.82
CA THR A 126 8.18 0.16 19.13
C THR A 126 6.66 0.09 19.25
N ALA A 127 6.17 -0.73 20.18
CA ALA A 127 4.73 -0.80 20.45
C ALA A 127 4.15 0.55 20.89
N ALA A 128 4.93 1.38 21.58
CA ALA A 128 4.52 2.71 22.00
C ALA A 128 4.36 3.66 20.81
N GLU A 129 5.34 3.70 19.89
CA GLU A 129 5.28 4.52 18.68
C GLU A 129 4.09 4.11 17.79
N MET A 130 3.90 2.80 17.57
CA MET A 130 2.74 2.27 16.83
C MET A 130 1.41 2.66 17.48
N ALA A 131 1.30 2.61 18.82
CA ALA A 131 0.08 2.95 19.53
C ALA A 131 -0.24 4.45 19.49
N SER A 132 0.77 5.31 19.35
CA SER A 132 0.59 6.75 19.19
C SER A 132 0.28 7.18 17.75
N GLU A 133 0.45 6.30 16.77
CA GLU A 133 0.27 6.63 15.37
C GLU A 133 -1.21 6.56 14.96
N GLN A 134 -1.73 7.66 14.42
CA GLN A 134 -3.07 7.72 13.86
C GLN A 134 -2.98 7.87 12.35
N HIS A 135 -3.71 7.02 11.62
CA HIS A 135 -3.83 7.10 10.17
C HIS A 135 -5.30 7.22 9.81
N GLU A 136 -5.61 8.18 8.96
CA GLU A 136 -6.92 8.29 8.32
C GLU A 136 -6.78 8.44 6.81
N LEU A 137 -7.69 7.79 6.11
CA LEU A 137 -7.86 7.99 4.68
C LEU A 137 -8.86 9.12 4.48
N VAL A 138 -8.39 10.19 3.85
CA VAL A 138 -9.21 11.27 3.36
C VAL A 138 -9.19 11.19 1.84
N TYR A 139 -10.36 11.09 1.23
CA TYR A 139 -10.50 11.02 -0.22
C TYR A 139 -10.71 12.41 -0.80
N GLU A 140 -10.02 12.69 -1.91
CA GLU A 140 -10.21 13.89 -2.70
C GLU A 140 -11.06 13.59 -3.93
N TYR A 141 -12.12 14.35 -4.15
CA TYR A 141 -12.96 14.25 -5.34
C TYR A 141 -12.68 15.37 -6.32
N GLU A 142 -12.42 14.99 -7.56
CA GLU A 142 -12.33 15.89 -8.70
C GLU A 142 -13.41 15.58 -9.73
N ARG A 143 -13.89 16.63 -10.41
CA ARG A 143 -14.82 16.50 -11.54
C ARG A 143 -14.20 17.13 -12.80
N TRP A 144 -14.18 16.35 -13.88
CA TRP A 144 -13.76 16.87 -15.18
C TRP A 144 -14.80 17.80 -15.79
N THR A 145 -14.35 18.91 -16.37
CA THR A 145 -15.17 19.85 -17.16
C THR A 145 -14.59 20.06 -18.55
N PRO A 146 -15.43 20.28 -19.58
CA PRO A 146 -14.97 20.48 -20.97
C PRO A 146 -14.04 21.69 -21.17
N THR A 147 -14.17 22.72 -20.34
CA THR A 147 -13.41 23.97 -20.47
C THR A 147 -12.26 24.09 -19.48
N GLY A 148 -12.27 23.32 -18.38
CA GLY A 148 -11.34 23.47 -17.26
C GLY A 148 -10.60 22.19 -16.87
N GLY A 149 -10.86 21.06 -17.53
CA GLY A 149 -10.22 19.78 -17.18
C GLY A 149 -10.67 19.25 -15.82
N TRP A 150 -9.84 18.38 -15.22
CA TRP A 150 -10.03 17.89 -13.85
C TRP A 150 -9.82 19.02 -12.84
N GLY A 151 -10.64 19.03 -11.79
CA GLY A 151 -10.49 19.98 -10.72
C GLY A 151 -11.59 19.87 -9.66
N LYS A 152 -11.46 20.71 -8.65
CA LYS A 152 -12.21 20.65 -7.38
C LYS A 152 -12.84 21.97 -6.95
N LYS A 153 -12.83 22.97 -7.83
CA LYS A 153 -13.30 24.32 -7.49
C LYS A 153 -14.82 24.41 -7.60
N TYR A 154 -15.42 25.09 -6.63
CA TYR A 154 -16.80 25.58 -6.71
C TYR A 154 -16.82 27.11 -6.63
N PRO A 155 -17.60 27.80 -7.47
CA PRO A 155 -18.27 27.28 -8.67
C PRO A 155 -17.25 26.93 -9.76
N GLY A 156 -17.53 25.90 -10.57
CA GLY A 156 -16.65 25.49 -11.66
C GLY A 156 -16.73 23.99 -11.91
N ASN A 157 -15.79 23.25 -11.33
CA ASN A 157 -15.73 21.80 -11.46
C ASN A 157 -16.80 21.11 -10.63
N LEU A 158 -17.00 21.51 -9.38
CA LEU A 158 -18.01 20.90 -8.51
C LEU A 158 -19.38 21.57 -8.70
N LEU A 159 -20.44 20.78 -8.54
CA LEU A 159 -21.83 21.23 -8.59
C LEU A 159 -22.32 21.63 -7.20
N PRO A 160 -23.36 22.49 -7.08
CA PRO A 160 -23.95 22.83 -5.78
C PRO A 160 -24.53 21.63 -5.02
N THR A 161 -24.84 20.55 -5.73
CA THR A 161 -25.35 19.28 -5.17
C THR A 161 -24.24 18.32 -4.75
N ASP A 162 -22.98 18.62 -5.07
CA ASP A 162 -21.88 17.74 -4.73
C ASP A 162 -21.55 17.85 -3.25
N PRO A 163 -21.21 16.72 -2.62
CA PRO A 163 -20.85 16.69 -1.22
C PRO A 163 -19.48 17.35 -0.91
N GLY A 164 -18.97 18.28 -1.71
CA GLY A 164 -17.64 18.87 -1.50
C GLY A 164 -16.48 18.00 -2.00
N CYS A 165 -15.26 18.53 -1.88
CA CYS A 165 -14.06 17.94 -2.49
C CYS A 165 -13.31 16.94 -1.59
N TRP A 166 -13.59 16.89 -0.29
CA TRP A 166 -12.94 15.96 0.63
C TRP A 166 -13.97 15.11 1.37
N SER A 167 -13.69 13.82 1.55
CA SER A 167 -14.49 12.96 2.43
C SER A 167 -13.64 12.03 3.29
N ASP A 168 -14.22 11.59 4.41
CA ASP A 168 -13.64 10.52 5.21
C ASP A 168 -13.76 9.18 4.49
N GLU A 169 -13.03 8.18 4.99
CA GLU A 169 -13.02 6.83 4.39
C GLU A 169 -14.41 6.20 4.29
N LYS A 170 -15.27 6.50 5.26
CA LYS A 170 -16.62 5.92 5.35
C LYS A 170 -17.64 6.66 4.50
N GLY A 171 -17.26 7.77 3.86
CA GLY A 171 -18.16 8.66 3.13
C GLY A 171 -19.25 9.30 4.00
N GLY A 172 -19.07 9.28 5.33
CA GLY A 172 -20.02 9.80 6.31
C GLY A 172 -19.81 11.29 6.62
N LYS A 173 -18.62 11.82 6.31
CA LYS A 173 -18.23 13.21 6.56
C LYS A 173 -17.57 13.78 5.32
N TRP A 174 -17.95 15.02 4.97
CA TRP A 174 -17.50 15.68 3.76
C TRP A 174 -17.37 17.19 3.92
N SER A 175 -16.39 17.80 3.24
CA SER A 175 -16.17 19.25 3.27
C SER A 175 -15.44 19.75 2.02
N MET A 176 -15.45 21.08 1.84
CA MET A 176 -14.57 21.79 0.92
C MET A 176 -13.14 21.99 1.48
N ASP A 177 -12.95 21.81 2.78
CA ASP A 177 -11.67 21.91 3.46
C ASP A 177 -11.25 20.55 4.04
N MET A 178 -10.06 20.08 3.67
CA MET A 178 -9.50 18.81 4.15
C MET A 178 -9.42 18.78 5.68
N SER A 179 -9.08 19.90 6.31
CA SER A 179 -8.91 20.01 7.77
C SER A 179 -10.21 19.80 8.54
N GLU A 180 -11.36 20.08 7.89
CA GLU A 180 -12.65 19.82 8.49
C GLU A 180 -13.02 18.35 8.44
N VAL A 181 -12.43 17.55 7.55
CA VAL A 181 -12.69 16.11 7.42
C VAL A 181 -11.70 15.30 8.25
N ALA A 182 -10.41 15.62 8.16
CA ALA A 182 -9.33 14.93 8.86
C ALA A 182 -9.46 14.99 10.39
N LEU A 183 -8.83 14.06 11.10
CA LEU A 183 -8.69 14.14 12.56
C LEU A 183 -8.03 15.44 13.00
N PRO A 184 -8.47 16.01 14.14
CA PRO A 184 -7.78 17.13 14.76
C PRO A 184 -6.36 16.72 15.13
N ILE A 185 -5.39 17.57 14.80
CA ILE A 185 -3.99 17.37 15.19
C ILE A 185 -3.93 17.35 16.73
N PRO A 186 -3.36 16.30 17.36
CA PRO A 186 -3.24 16.22 18.81
C PRO A 186 -2.52 17.45 19.40
N GLU A 187 -2.92 17.87 20.60
CA GLU A 187 -2.35 19.04 21.28
C GLU A 187 -0.82 18.89 21.44
N GLY A 188 -0.06 19.85 20.89
CA GLY A 188 1.42 19.83 20.90
C GLY A 188 2.08 19.25 19.65
N MET A 189 1.31 18.77 18.66
CA MET A 189 1.82 18.35 17.35
C MET A 189 1.62 19.46 16.29
N HIS A 190 2.54 19.54 15.33
CA HIS A 190 2.44 20.43 14.17
C HIS A 190 2.15 19.59 12.92
N SER A 191 1.25 20.05 12.04
CA SER A 191 1.12 19.46 10.70
C SER A 191 2.36 19.78 9.88
N VAL A 192 2.97 18.76 9.29
CA VAL A 192 3.97 18.92 8.23
C VAL A 192 3.24 18.65 6.93
N ASP A 193 2.88 19.71 6.22
CA ASP A 193 2.29 19.60 4.89
C ASP A 193 3.37 19.21 3.87
N VAL A 194 3.33 17.98 3.39
CA VAL A 194 4.07 17.57 2.19
C VAL A 194 3.10 17.65 1.01
N THR A 195 3.04 18.81 0.38
CA THR A 195 2.26 18.98 -0.85
C THR A 195 3.02 18.35 -2.02
N LEU A 196 2.52 17.25 -2.58
CA LEU A 196 2.88 16.82 -3.93
C LEU A 196 1.96 17.56 -4.91
N GLY A 197 2.39 18.76 -5.30
CA GLY A 197 1.73 19.56 -6.33
C GLY A 197 1.94 18.98 -7.72
N ASP A 198 0.86 19.08 -8.51
CA ASP A 198 0.83 19.17 -9.96
C ASP A 198 1.69 18.16 -10.75
N GLY A 199 1.16 16.94 -10.81
CA GLY A 199 1.51 15.99 -11.86
C GLY A 199 1.99 14.63 -11.39
N GLY A 200 2.05 14.40 -10.07
CA GLY A 200 1.99 13.06 -9.45
C GLY A 200 2.82 11.98 -10.15
N ARG A 201 3.96 12.37 -10.72
CA ARG A 201 4.91 11.49 -11.37
C ARG A 201 5.99 11.26 -10.33
N LEU A 202 5.82 10.23 -9.51
CA LEU A 202 6.99 9.55 -9.00
C LEU A 202 7.53 8.77 -10.20
N ASP A 203 8.46 9.38 -10.92
CA ASP A 203 9.23 8.69 -11.94
C ASP A 203 10.01 7.56 -11.25
N VAL A 204 9.43 6.35 -11.26
CA VAL A 204 10.20 5.12 -11.14
C VAL A 204 10.64 4.78 -12.56
N TRP A 205 11.80 5.30 -12.96
CA TRP A 205 12.62 4.58 -13.93
C TRP A 205 13.45 3.59 -13.11
N VAL A 206 13.09 2.31 -13.18
CA VAL A 206 13.89 1.10 -13.52
C VAL A 206 13.02 -0.14 -13.29
#